data_AF-A0A1D8K9I7-F1
#
_entry.id   AF-A0A1D8K9I7-F1
#
_cell.length_a   1.000
_cell.length_b   1.000
_cell.length_c   1.000
_cell.angle_alpha   90.00
_cell.angle_beta   90.00
_cell.angle_gamma   90.00
#
_symmetry.space_group_name_H-M   'P 1'
#
loop_
_entity.id
_entity.type
_entity.pdbx_description
1 polymer ?
#
loop_
_entity_poly.entity_id
_entity_poly.type
_entity_poly.pdbx_seq_one_letter_code
_entity_poly.pdbx_strand_id
1 'polypeptide(L)'
;MAVQGADQLKTFLSGWAALEILIAKAFKRYEQEFLSPFTQIGQESMRERFLARIKDVMKDKYRLSDKFVAVSAVLFRDASREDFQRDYQTFRDLKERRDSISHGDPFEENSLPIQQVDALLRKYCLAYIATQST
;
A
#
# COMPACT_ATOMS: atom_id res chain seq x y z
N MET A 1 -11.96 27.93 28.02
CA MET A 1 -12.57 26.80 27.29
C MET A 1 -11.54 26.27 26.33
N ALA A 2 -10.88 25.16 26.67
CA ALA A 2 -9.91 24.53 25.79
C ALA A 2 -10.67 23.92 24.61
N VAL A 3 -10.35 24.36 23.39
CA VAL A 3 -10.81 23.69 22.17
C VAL A 3 -10.35 22.23 22.28
N GLN A 4 -11.29 21.29 22.31
CA GLN A 4 -11.01 19.88 22.03
C GLN A 4 -10.48 19.81 20.59
N GLY A 5 -9.20 20.12 20.41
CA GLY A 5 -8.49 19.84 19.18
C GLY A 5 -8.48 18.33 19.03
N ALA A 6 -9.06 17.81 17.94
CA ALA A 6 -8.98 16.40 17.62
C ALA A 6 -7.53 15.93 17.79
N ASP A 7 -7.35 14.85 18.52
CA ASP A 7 -6.04 14.26 18.79
C ASP A 7 -5.38 13.88 17.45
N GLN A 8 -4.46 14.73 16.98
CA GLN A 8 -3.87 14.64 15.64
C GLN A 8 -3.03 13.38 15.50
N LEU A 9 -2.35 12.99 16.58
CA LEU A 9 -1.64 11.73 16.68
C LEU A 9 -2.58 10.54 16.49
N LYS A 10 -3.69 10.47 17.24
CA LYS A 10 -4.70 9.41 17.08
C LYS A 10 -5.27 9.39 15.67
N THR A 11 -5.56 10.56 15.10
CA THR A 11 -6.10 10.69 13.75
C THR A 11 -5.13 10.13 12.72
N PHE A 12 -3.86 10.55 12.76
CA PHE A 12 -2.81 10.06 11.88
C PHE A 12 -2.61 8.54 12.02
N LEU A 13 -2.46 8.04 13.25
CA LEU A 13 -2.22 6.62 13.51
C LEU A 13 -3.39 5.74 13.07
N SER A 14 -4.63 6.20 13.28
CA SER A 14 -5.83 5.48 12.85
C SER A 14 -5.95 5.45 11.33
N GLY A 15 -5.69 6.58 10.66
CA GLY A 15 -5.65 6.65 9.20
C GLY A 15 -4.57 5.76 8.60
N TRP A 16 -3.36 5.77 9.18
CA TRP A 16 -2.28 4.89 8.77
C TRP A 16 -2.65 3.41 8.96
N ALA A 17 -3.19 3.04 10.12
CA ALA A 17 -3.59 1.66 10.40
C ALA A 17 -4.66 1.17 9.42
N ALA A 18 -5.65 2.01 9.09
CA ALA A 18 -6.66 1.69 8.08
C ALA A 18 -6.05 1.46 6.70
N LEU A 19 -5.10 2.31 6.28
CA LEU A 19 -4.38 2.16 5.01
C LEU A 19 -3.55 0.88 4.98
N GLU A 20 -2.81 0.58 6.05
CA GLU A 20 -2.02 -0.64 6.19
C GLU A 20 -2.89 -1.90 6.10
N ILE A 21 -4.01 -1.93 6.80
CA ILE A 21 -4.99 -3.03 6.75
C ILE A 21 -5.56 -3.18 5.34
N LEU A 22 -5.95 -2.08 4.70
CA LEU A 22 -6.48 -2.09 3.34
C LEU A 22 -5.48 -2.71 2.36
N ILE A 23 -4.23 -2.24 2.37
CA ILE A 23 -3.18 -2.73 1.46
C ILE A 23 -2.89 -4.21 1.72
N ALA A 24 -2.78 -4.61 2.99
CA ALA A 24 -2.55 -6.01 3.34
C ALA A 24 -3.72 -6.92 2.88
N LYS A 25 -4.96 -6.45 3.01
CA LYS A 25 -6.16 -7.17 2.57
C LYS A 25 -6.26 -7.23 1.04
N ALA A 26 -6.06 -6.11 0.36
CA ALA A 26 -6.09 -6.01 -1.09
C ALA A 26 -5.01 -6.88 -1.74
N PHE A 27 -3.81 -6.90 -1.16
CA PHE A 27 -2.71 -7.71 -1.67
C PHE A 27 -3.05 -9.20 -1.74
N LYS A 28 -3.72 -9.76 -0.73
CA LYS A 28 -4.15 -11.18 -0.75
C LYS A 28 -5.05 -11.50 -1.96
N ARG A 29 -5.79 -10.52 -2.47
CA ARG A 29 -6.64 -10.66 -3.67
C ARG A 29 -5.84 -10.45 -4.96
N TYR A 30 -4.96 -9.45 -4.98
CA TYR A 30 -4.30 -9.00 -6.20
C TYR A 30 -2.92 -9.59 -6.45
N GLU A 31 -2.34 -10.32 -5.50
CA GLU A 31 -1.03 -10.97 -5.66
C GLU A 31 -0.99 -11.87 -6.89
N GLN A 32 -1.99 -12.73 -7.07
CA GLN A 32 -2.02 -13.64 -8.21
C GLN A 32 -2.15 -12.89 -9.53
N GLU A 33 -3.00 -11.87 -9.58
CA GLU A 33 -3.21 -11.04 -10.76
C GLU A 33 -1.93 -10.29 -11.15
N PHE A 34 -1.27 -9.67 -10.18
CA PHE A 34 0.00 -8.98 -10.35
C PHE A 34 1.12 -9.91 -10.84
N LEU A 35 1.17 -11.15 -10.34
CA LEU A 35 2.20 -12.13 -10.70
C LEU A 35 1.87 -12.92 -11.97
N SER A 36 0.61 -12.93 -12.41
CA SER A 36 0.15 -13.73 -13.56
C SER A 36 0.92 -13.48 -14.87
N PRO A 37 1.38 -12.26 -15.20
CA PRO A 37 2.17 -12.03 -16.42
C PRO A 37 3.55 -12.72 -16.38
N PHE A 38 4.06 -13.03 -15.19
CA PHE A 38 5.35 -13.70 -15.00
C PHE A 38 5.25 -15.23 -14.98
N THR A 39 4.03 -15.77 -14.96
CA THR A 39 3.78 -17.22 -14.80
C THR A 39 2.79 -17.73 -15.85
N GLN A 40 2.83 -17.23 -17.09
CA GLN A 40 1.93 -17.69 -18.15
C GLN A 40 2.01 -19.22 -18.28
N ILE A 41 0.92 -19.89 -17.89
CA ILE A 41 0.81 -21.35 -17.89
C ILE A 41 0.63 -21.77 -19.36
N GLY A 42 1.74 -22.02 -20.07
CA GLY A 42 1.63 -22.40 -21.48
C GLY A 42 2.91 -22.82 -22.18
N GLN A 43 4.09 -22.38 -21.72
CA GLN A 43 5.35 -22.88 -22.27
C GLN A 43 6.32 -23.17 -21.15
N GLU A 44 6.37 -24.43 -20.67
CA GLU A 44 7.31 -24.96 -19.65
C GLU A 44 8.78 -24.70 -20.01
N SER A 45 9.18 -23.44 -19.98
CA SER A 45 10.52 -22.98 -20.16
C SER A 45 11.18 -22.98 -18.79
N MET A 46 12.49 -23.20 -18.78
CA MET A 46 13.26 -23.13 -17.54
C MET A 46 13.09 -21.77 -16.83
N ARG A 47 12.77 -20.72 -17.58
CA ARG A 47 12.42 -19.39 -17.06
C ARG A 47 11.12 -19.41 -16.25
N GLU A 48 10.03 -19.96 -16.77
CA GLU A 48 8.75 -20.04 -16.05
C GLU A 48 8.87 -20.87 -14.77
N ARG A 49 9.58 -22.02 -14.84
CA ARG A 49 9.87 -22.85 -13.67
C ARG A 49 10.66 -22.09 -12.59
N PHE A 50 11.63 -21.28 -13.01
CA PHE A 50 12.41 -20.44 -12.10
C PHE A 50 11.55 -19.33 -11.46
N LEU A 51 10.72 -18.64 -12.25
CA LEU A 51 9.82 -17.59 -11.76
C LEU A 51 8.75 -18.14 -10.81
N ALA A 52 8.17 -19.31 -11.10
CA ALA A 52 7.25 -20.00 -10.21
C ALA A 52 7.89 -20.34 -8.86
N ARG A 53 9.15 -20.79 -8.85
CA ARG A 53 9.90 -21.02 -7.61
C ARG A 53 10.14 -19.73 -6.83
N ILE A 54 10.50 -18.63 -7.51
CA ILE A 54 10.67 -17.33 -6.85
C ILE A 54 9.37 -16.92 -6.15
N LYS A 55 8.23 -17.04 -6.84
CA LYS A 55 6.91 -16.74 -6.27
C LYS A 55 6.66 -17.54 -4.99
N ASP A 56 6.89 -18.85 -5.00
CA ASP A 56 6.67 -19.69 -3.81
C ASP A 56 7.60 -19.34 -2.64
N VAL A 57 8.86 -19.00 -2.92
CA VAL A 57 9.82 -18.57 -1.88
C VAL A 57 9.47 -17.19 -1.29
N MET A 58 8.84 -16.33 -2.08
CA MET A 58 8.55 -14.94 -1.72
C MET A 58 7.19 -14.71 -1.07
N LYS A 59 6.25 -15.68 -1.15
CA LYS A 59 4.85 -15.54 -0.69
C LYS A 59 4.66 -14.89 0.69
N ASP A 60 5.56 -15.19 1.63
CA ASP A 60 5.49 -14.68 3.01
C ASP A 60 6.53 -13.59 3.33
N LYS A 61 7.29 -13.13 2.33
CA LYS A 61 8.45 -12.23 2.52
C LYS A 61 8.24 -10.80 2.04
N TYR A 62 7.08 -10.51 1.45
CA TYR A 62 6.77 -9.18 0.94
C TYR A 62 6.67 -8.14 2.06
N ARG A 63 7.43 -7.05 1.92
CA ARG A 63 7.28 -5.87 2.76
C ARG A 63 5.96 -5.17 2.44
N LEU A 64 5.47 -4.34 3.36
CA LEU A 64 4.25 -3.58 3.12
C LEU A 64 4.35 -2.66 1.89
N SER A 65 5.52 -2.08 1.62
CA SER A 65 5.79 -1.31 0.41
C SER A 65 5.67 -2.13 -0.88
N ASP A 66 6.11 -3.39 -0.85
CA ASP A 66 6.02 -4.30 -2.00
C ASP A 66 4.54 -4.64 -2.28
N LYS A 67 3.79 -4.88 -1.21
CA LYS A 67 2.34 -5.08 -1.28
C LYS A 67 1.62 -3.86 -1.85
N PHE A 68 2.01 -2.66 -1.43
CA PHE A 68 1.47 -1.40 -1.97
C PHE A 68 1.71 -1.29 -3.47
N VAL A 69 2.94 -1.57 -3.95
CA VAL A 69 3.28 -1.55 -5.38
C VAL A 69 2.38 -2.51 -6.16
N ALA A 70 2.26 -3.76 -5.71
CA ALA A 70 1.44 -4.77 -6.39
C ALA A 70 -0.04 -4.38 -6.44
N VAL A 71 -0.60 -3.90 -5.32
CA VAL A 71 -2.00 -3.43 -5.25
C VAL A 71 -2.22 -2.24 -6.18
N SER A 72 -1.30 -1.28 -6.19
CA SER A 72 -1.40 -0.06 -7.01
C SER A 72 -1.36 -0.39 -8.49
N ALA A 73 -0.46 -1.28 -8.91
CA ALA A 73 -0.35 -1.71 -10.29
C ALA A 73 -1.62 -2.39 -10.81
N VAL A 74 -2.33 -3.11 -9.93
CA VAL A 74 -3.60 -3.78 -10.27
C VAL A 74 -4.78 -2.80 -10.27
N LEU A 75 -4.89 -1.93 -9.26
CA LEU A 75 -6.01 -0.99 -9.13
C LEU A 75 -5.96 0.15 -10.14
N PHE A 76 -4.77 0.55 -10.59
CA PHE A 76 -4.54 1.74 -11.41
C PHE A 76 -3.74 1.40 -12.68
N ARG A 77 -4.20 0.40 -13.45
CA ARG A 77 -3.51 -0.10 -14.66
C ARG A 77 -3.23 0.98 -15.70
N ASP A 78 -4.14 1.95 -15.82
CA ASP A 78 -4.06 3.04 -16.79
C ASP A 78 -3.48 4.34 -16.20
N ALA A 79 -3.00 4.32 -14.96
CA ALA A 79 -2.39 5.50 -14.35
C ALA A 79 -1.03 5.82 -14.99
N SER A 80 -0.72 7.11 -15.05
CA SER A 80 0.61 7.57 -15.48
C SER A 80 1.69 7.07 -14.52
N ARG A 81 2.92 6.97 -15.02
CA ARG A 81 4.08 6.62 -14.19
C ARG A 81 4.30 7.67 -13.09
N GLU A 82 4.03 8.93 -13.40
CA GLU A 82 4.15 10.06 -12.49
C GLU A 82 3.15 9.97 -11.34
N ASP A 83 1.90 9.60 -11.62
CA ASP A 83 0.88 9.42 -10.59
C ASP A 83 1.18 8.23 -9.69
N PHE A 84 1.63 7.11 -10.27
CA PHE A 84 2.09 5.96 -9.50
C PHE A 84 3.28 6.32 -8.59
N GLN A 85 4.27 7.03 -9.13
CA GLN A 85 5.45 7.45 -8.37
C GLN A 85 5.07 8.40 -7.23
N ARG A 86 4.12 9.32 -7.45
CA ARG A 86 3.61 10.23 -6.43
C ARG A 86 2.93 9.48 -5.29
N ASP A 87 2.04 8.54 -5.60
CA ASP A 87 1.37 7.70 -4.61
C ASP A 87 2.37 6.87 -3.81
N TYR A 88 3.34 6.25 -4.49
CA TYR A 88 4.39 5.45 -3.84
C TYR A 88 5.27 6.29 -2.92
N GLN A 89 5.68 7.48 -3.33
CA GLN A 89 6.46 8.38 -2.48
C GLN A 89 5.63 8.80 -1.25
N THR A 90 4.37 9.19 -1.45
CA THR A 90 3.47 9.55 -0.35
C THR A 90 3.33 8.39 0.64
N PHE A 91 3.12 7.16 0.15
CA PHE A 91 3.03 5.98 0.99
C PHE A 91 4.30 5.74 1.82
N ARG A 92 5.48 5.87 1.18
CA ARG A 92 6.76 5.73 1.85
C ARG A 92 6.98 6.77 2.95
N ASP A 93 6.71 8.03 2.65
CA ASP A 93 6.89 9.13 3.61
C ASP A 93 5.99 8.94 4.84
N LEU A 94 4.73 8.52 4.62
CA LEU A 94 3.78 8.19 5.69
C LEU A 94 4.27 7.02 6.55
N LYS A 95 4.80 5.97 5.92
CA LYS A 95 5.37 4.81 6.63
C LYS A 95 6.56 5.21 7.48
N GLU A 96 7.48 5.97 6.92
CA GLU A 96 8.69 6.45 7.61
C GLU A 96 8.31 7.33 8.80
N ARG A 97 7.35 8.24 8.63
CA ARG A 97 6.84 9.04 9.74
C ARG A 97 6.23 8.19 10.84
N ARG A 98 5.42 7.16 10.49
CA ARG A 98 4.87 6.23 11.48
C ARG A 98 5.95 5.45 12.21
N ASP A 99 6.95 4.94 11.49
CA ASP A 99 8.04 4.17 12.05
C ASP A 99 8.85 5.01 13.05
N SER A 100 9.19 6.25 12.69
CA SER A 100 9.85 7.20 13.60
C SER A 100 9.05 7.44 14.88
N ILE A 101 7.74 7.69 14.78
CA ILE A 101 6.87 7.86 15.95
C ILE A 101 6.89 6.59 16.83
N SER A 102 6.87 5.41 16.20
CA SER A 102 6.88 4.12 16.91
C SER A 102 8.21 3.84 17.62
N HIS A 103 9.32 4.37 17.08
CA HIS A 103 10.64 4.31 17.71
C HIS A 103 10.84 5.36 18.82
N GLY A 104 9.89 6.28 19.01
CA GLY A 104 9.97 7.33 20.01
C GLY A 104 10.77 8.56 19.56
N ASP A 105 10.98 8.73 18.26
CA ASP A 105 11.63 9.93 17.72
C ASP A 105 10.79 11.18 18.04
N PRO A 106 11.40 12.33 18.32
CA PRO A 106 10.67 13.57 18.57
C PRO A 106 9.90 14.02 17.32
N PHE A 107 8.67 14.49 17.51
CA PHE A 107 7.82 14.98 16.44
C PHE A 107 6.89 16.09 16.91
N GLU A 108 6.49 16.96 15.98
CA GLU A 108 5.45 17.97 16.24
C GLU A 108 4.09 17.42 15.80
N GLU A 109 3.13 17.32 16.72
CA GLU A 109 1.77 16.84 16.41
C GLU A 109 1.11 17.66 15.30
N ASN A 110 1.21 18.99 15.36
CA ASN A 110 0.65 19.92 14.38
C ASN A 110 1.22 19.78 12.95
N SER A 111 2.32 19.04 12.80
CA SER A 111 2.98 18.78 11.52
C SER A 111 2.59 17.42 10.91
N LEU A 112 1.73 16.65 11.59
CA LEU A 112 1.40 15.30 11.14
C LEU A 112 0.67 15.33 9.79
N PRO A 113 1.05 14.45 8.83
CA PRO A 113 0.54 14.47 7.47
C PRO A 113 -0.86 13.83 7.35
N ILE A 114 -1.83 14.36 8.10
CA ILE A 114 -3.20 13.84 8.19
C ILE A 114 -3.91 13.92 6.83
N GLN A 115 -3.72 15.02 6.09
CA GLN A 115 -4.35 15.19 4.79
C GLN A 115 -3.79 14.20 3.76
N GLN A 116 -2.48 13.93 3.79
CA GLN A 116 -1.89 12.94 2.89
C GLN A 116 -2.40 11.53 3.17
N VAL A 117 -2.51 11.13 4.44
CA VAL A 117 -3.01 9.78 4.77
C VAL A 117 -4.48 9.62 4.42
N ASP A 118 -5.32 10.63 4.67
CA ASP A 118 -6.73 10.61 4.32
C ASP A 118 -6.94 10.55 2.80
N ALA A 119 -6.24 11.40 2.04
CA ALA A 119 -6.34 11.42 0.58
C ALA A 119 -5.93 10.07 -0.04
N LEU A 120 -4.81 9.50 0.42
CA LEU A 120 -4.32 8.21 -0.09
C LEU A 120 -5.26 7.06 0.32
N LEU A 121 -5.70 7.02 1.58
CA LEU A 121 -6.67 6.03 2.07
C LEU A 121 -7.97 6.07 1.26
N ARG A 122 -8.55 7.27 1.08
CA ARG A 122 -9.79 7.45 0.33
C ARG A 122 -9.64 6.98 -1.12
N LYS A 123 -8.55 7.37 -1.80
CA LYS A 123 -8.27 6.96 -3.18
C LYS A 123 -8.24 5.43 -3.32
N TYR A 124 -7.50 4.76 -2.45
CA TYR A 124 -7.34 3.30 -2.52
C TYR A 124 -8.59 2.55 -2.05
N CYS A 125 -9.32 3.06 -1.05
CA CYS A 125 -10.61 2.51 -0.62
C CYS A 125 -11.62 2.52 -1.77
N LEU A 126 -11.79 3.67 -2.44
CA LEU A 126 -12.73 3.81 -3.55
C LEU A 126 -12.38 2.87 -4.72
N ALA A 127 -11.10 2.81 -5.09
CA ALA A 127 -10.63 1.89 -6.13
C ALA A 127 -10.87 0.42 -5.74
N TYR A 128 -10.58 0.04 -4.49
CA TYR A 128 -10.79 -1.33 -3.99
C TYR A 128 -12.27 -1.73 -3.91
N ILE A 129 -13.18 -0.78 -3.66
CA ILE A 129 -14.63 -1.06 -3.64
C ILE A 129 -15.18 -1.17 -5.06
N ALA A 130 -14.73 -0.30 -5.98
CA ALA A 130 -15.17 -0.33 -7.37
C ALA A 130 -14.89 -1.69 -8.04
N THR A 131 -13.73 -2.29 -7.76
CA THR A 131 -13.35 -3.62 -8.27
C THR A 131 -14.02 -4.80 -7.54
N GLN A 132 -14.76 -4.58 -6.46
CA GLN A 132 -15.59 -5.61 -5.82
C GLN A 132 -17.01 -5.69 -6.39
N SER A 133 -17.47 -4.62 -7.03
CA SER A 133 -18.83 -4.54 -7.59
C SER A 133 -18.92 -5.09 -9.01
N THR A 134 -17.82 -5.66 -9.52
CA THR A 134 -17.67 -6.33 -10.82
C THR A 134 -17.25 -7.77 -10.56
#